data_AF-A0A7J2SJ01-F1
#
_entry.id   AF-A0A7J2SJ01-F1
#
_cell.length_a   1.000
_cell.length_b   1.000
_cell.length_c   1.000
_cell.angle_alpha   90.00
_cell.angle_beta   90.00
_cell.angle_gamma   90.00
#
_symmetry.space_group_name_H-M   'P 1'
#
loop_
_entity.id
_entity.type
_entity.pdbx_description
1 polymer ?
#
loop_
_entity_poly.entity_id
_entity_poly.type
_entity_poly.pdbx_seq_one_letter_code
_entity_poly.pdbx_strand_id
1 'polypeptide(L)'
;MKRIKIIYSMLMAIFLATPMIPLIPSEASSEQSTYLSYEITFIEPVLKEKSLFNNSFSEISMYDCINMGEIGKPSLPVHGTKILLPYGKEIKNIDIYGESIELNIRDIDLKEKPIFPYQPPVPIG
;
A
#
# COMPACT_ATOMS: atom_id res chain seq x y z
N MET A 1 -21.12 -5.66 82.32
CA MET A 1 -21.18 -6.07 80.89
C MET A 1 -21.55 -4.90 79.97
N LYS A 2 -20.65 -3.94 79.72
CA LYS A 2 -20.97 -2.74 78.92
C LYS A 2 -19.90 -2.30 77.89
N ARG A 3 -18.87 -3.12 77.63
CA ARG A 3 -17.75 -2.75 76.71
C ARG A 3 -17.74 -3.47 75.35
N ILE A 4 -18.65 -4.43 75.11
CA ILE A 4 -18.65 -5.25 73.87
C ILE A 4 -19.44 -4.61 72.71
N LYS A 5 -20.39 -3.70 72.98
CA LYS A 5 -21.23 -3.09 71.92
C LYS A 5 -20.50 -2.03 71.07
N ILE A 6 -19.42 -1.44 71.58
CA ILE A 6 -18.72 -0.35 70.88
C ILE A 6 -17.82 -0.90 69.76
N ILE A 7 -17.28 -2.11 69.92
CA ILE A 7 -16.36 -2.73 68.95
C ILE A 7 -17.08 -3.13 67.66
N TYR A 8 -18.31 -3.67 67.76
CA TYR A 8 -19.13 -4.00 66.58
C TYR A 8 -19.60 -2.77 65.81
N SER A 9 -19.87 -1.67 66.51
CA SER A 9 -20.27 -0.40 65.88
C SER A 9 -19.13 0.23 65.07
N MET A 10 -17.87 0.03 65.46
CA MET A 10 -16.70 0.57 64.76
C MET A 10 -16.30 -0.26 63.54
N LEU A 11 -16.50 -1.59 63.59
CA LEU A 11 -16.21 -2.51 62.47
C LEU A 11 -17.20 -2.38 61.30
N MET A 12 -18.47 -2.03 61.56
CA MET A 12 -19.47 -1.80 60.51
C MET A 12 -19.31 -0.46 59.78
N ALA A 13 -18.66 0.53 60.40
CA ALA A 13 -18.43 1.83 59.77
C ALA A 13 -17.27 1.79 58.74
N ILE A 14 -16.31 0.86 58.89
CA ILE A 14 -15.15 0.76 58.00
C ILE A 14 -15.49 0.03 56.69
N PHE A 15 -16.57 -0.76 56.64
CA PHE A 15 -16.97 -1.49 55.44
C PHE A 15 -17.74 -0.64 54.41
N LEU A 16 -18.16 0.59 54.77
CA LEU A 16 -18.91 1.49 53.88
C LEU A 16 -18.04 2.54 53.18
N ALA A 17 -16.72 2.53 53.43
CA ALA A 17 -15.77 3.46 52.82
C ALA A 17 -14.92 2.79 51.73
N THR A 18 -15.53 1.93 50.89
CA THR A 18 -14.88 1.50 49.66
C THR A 18 -14.84 2.70 48.70
N PRO A 19 -13.67 3.16 48.25
CA PRO A 19 -13.63 4.14 47.17
C PRO A 19 -14.30 3.51 45.95
N MET A 20 -15.39 4.10 45.47
CA MET A 20 -15.85 3.87 44.10
C MET A 20 -14.68 4.23 43.19
N ILE A 21 -13.98 3.21 42.69
CA ILE A 21 -13.08 3.40 41.57
C ILE A 21 -13.98 3.89 40.44
N PRO A 22 -13.83 5.12 39.93
CA PRO A 22 -14.57 5.52 38.76
C PRO A 22 -14.23 4.52 37.68
N LEU A 23 -15.26 3.82 37.18
CA LEU A 23 -15.15 3.03 35.97
C LEU A 23 -14.85 4.05 34.87
N ILE A 24 -13.57 4.29 34.61
CA ILE A 24 -13.14 5.05 33.44
C ILE A 24 -13.77 4.28 32.28
N PRO A 25 -14.71 4.87 31.52
CA PRO A 25 -15.11 4.29 30.28
C PRO A 25 -13.82 4.19 29.48
N SER A 26 -13.35 2.96 29.26
CA SER A 26 -12.39 2.74 28.20
C SER A 26 -13.16 3.10 26.94
N GLU A 27 -13.02 4.36 26.50
CA GLU A 27 -13.27 4.75 25.11
C GLU A 27 -12.23 4.04 24.24
N ALA A 28 -12.32 2.71 24.21
CA ALA A 28 -11.71 1.89 23.19
C ALA A 28 -12.59 1.99 21.95
N SER A 29 -12.63 3.17 21.35
CA SER A 29 -12.99 3.33 19.95
C SER A 29 -12.49 4.67 19.42
N SER A 30 -11.18 4.93 19.52
CA SER A 30 -10.58 5.54 18.35
C SER A 30 -10.71 4.48 17.26
N GLU A 31 -11.68 4.63 16.36
CA GLU A 31 -11.63 3.96 15.07
C GLU A 31 -10.34 4.41 14.39
N GLN A 32 -9.23 3.74 14.71
CA GLN A 32 -7.98 3.89 14.00
C GLN A 32 -8.22 3.26 12.64
N SER A 33 -8.72 4.07 11.70
CA SER A 33 -8.67 3.77 10.28
C SER A 33 -7.23 3.37 9.95
N THR A 34 -7.00 2.07 9.81
CA THR A 34 -5.67 1.53 9.57
C THR A 34 -5.37 1.74 8.10
N TYR A 35 -4.54 2.74 7.81
CA TYR A 35 -4.01 2.96 6.47
C TYR A 35 -2.68 2.24 6.32
N LEU A 36 -2.48 1.59 5.18
CA LEU A 36 -1.17 1.13 4.75
C LEU A 36 -0.64 2.15 3.73
N SER A 37 0.53 2.71 4.00
CA SER A 37 1.18 3.68 3.11
C SER A 37 2.44 3.08 2.51
N TYR A 38 2.56 3.15 1.20
CA TYR A 38 3.70 2.66 0.44
C TYR A 38 4.18 3.75 -0.49
N GLU A 39 5.50 3.89 -0.59
CA GLU A 39 6.15 4.78 -1.53
C GLU A 39 6.96 3.94 -2.51
N ILE A 40 6.75 4.20 -3.80
CA ILE A 40 7.45 3.52 -4.89
C ILE A 40 8.21 4.60 -5.65
N THR A 41 9.53 4.46 -5.70
CA THR A 41 10.41 5.37 -6.43
C THR A 41 10.89 4.71 -7.71
N PHE A 42 10.87 5.48 -8.80
CA PHE A 42 11.36 5.03 -10.09
C PHE A 42 12.73 5.61 -10.40
N ILE A 43 13.58 4.80 -11.03
CA ILE A 43 14.80 5.29 -11.67
C ILE A 43 14.50 5.65 -13.12
N GLU A 44 15.37 6.45 -13.73
CA GLU A 44 15.24 6.82 -15.14
C GLU A 44 15.19 5.57 -16.04
N PRO A 45 14.21 5.48 -16.96
CA PRO A 45 14.06 4.31 -17.82
C PRO A 45 15.13 4.28 -18.92
N VAL A 46 15.49 3.09 -19.36
CA VAL A 46 16.45 2.85 -20.43
C VAL A 46 15.70 2.51 -21.71
N LEU A 47 15.96 3.28 -22.77
CA LEU A 47 15.47 3.01 -24.11
C LEU A 47 16.50 2.19 -24.90
N LYS A 48 16.03 1.13 -25.57
CA LYS A 48 16.81 0.30 -26.47
C LYS A 48 16.10 0.18 -27.81
N GLU A 49 16.86 0.16 -28.89
CA GLU A 49 16.31 -0.09 -30.21
C GLU A 49 16.03 -1.59 -30.39
N LYS A 50 14.87 -1.92 -30.96
CA LYS A 50 14.44 -3.29 -31.24
C LYS A 50 13.75 -3.38 -32.58
N SER A 51 14.11 -4.38 -33.38
CA SER A 51 13.55 -4.55 -34.73
C SER A 51 12.46 -5.61 -34.76
N LEU A 52 11.37 -5.34 -35.46
CA LEU A 52 10.28 -6.28 -35.71
C LEU A 52 9.77 -6.10 -37.15
N PHE A 53 9.79 -7.17 -37.95
CA PHE A 53 9.35 -7.18 -39.36
C PHE A 53 9.87 -5.98 -40.17
N ASN A 54 11.18 -5.74 -40.13
CA ASN A 54 11.89 -4.64 -40.80
C ASN A 54 11.58 -3.21 -40.29
N ASN A 55 10.79 -3.07 -39.24
CA ASN A 55 10.57 -1.77 -38.59
C ASN A 55 11.43 -1.68 -37.33
N SER A 56 11.94 -0.47 -37.06
CA SER A 56 12.68 -0.15 -35.85
C SER A 56 11.75 0.47 -34.82
N PHE A 57 11.85 -0.01 -33.58
CA PHE A 57 11.05 0.42 -32.45
C PHE A 57 11.94 0.75 -31.26
N SER A 58 11.36 1.49 -30.32
CA SER A 58 11.97 1.77 -29.03
C SER A 58 11.36 0.86 -27.95
N GLU A 59 12.17 0.04 -27.30
CA GLU A 59 11.78 -0.72 -26.12
C GLU A 59 12.18 0.07 -24.87
N ILE A 60 11.18 0.42 -24.06
CA ILE A 60 11.40 1.05 -22.76
C ILE A 60 11.59 -0.07 -21.73
N SER A 61 12.63 0.05 -20.91
CA SER A 61 12.89 -0.84 -19.80
C SER A 61 13.14 -0.03 -18.53
N MET A 62 12.59 -0.50 -17.41
CA MET A 62 12.77 0.11 -16.10
C MET A 62 13.06 -0.98 -15.09
N TYR A 63 13.89 -0.67 -14.09
CA TYR A 63 14.25 -1.64 -13.07
C TYR A 63 13.01 -2.15 -12.32
N ASP A 64 12.98 -3.45 -12.07
CA ASP A 64 11.88 -4.15 -11.38
C ASP A 64 10.49 -3.91 -11.99
N CYS A 65 10.44 -3.69 -13.30
CA CYS A 65 9.20 -3.54 -14.06
C CYS A 65 9.05 -4.65 -15.09
N ILE A 66 7.80 -5.03 -15.32
CA ILE A 66 7.43 -5.91 -16.42
C ILE A 66 6.77 -5.10 -17.51
N ASN A 67 7.12 -5.37 -18.77
CA ASN A 67 6.50 -4.69 -19.90
C ASN A 67 5.12 -5.30 -20.16
N MET A 68 4.09 -4.48 -20.10
CA MET A 68 2.70 -4.86 -20.27
C MET A 68 2.00 -3.95 -21.27
N GLY A 69 0.98 -4.49 -21.92
CA GLY A 69 0.15 -3.75 -22.85
C GLY A 69 -0.91 -4.66 -23.47
N GLU A 70 -1.81 -4.06 -24.23
CA GLU A 70 -2.68 -4.83 -25.12
C GLU A 70 -1.90 -5.30 -26.34
N ILE A 71 -2.27 -6.46 -26.92
CA ILE A 71 -1.57 -7.01 -28.08
C ILE A 71 -1.59 -5.99 -29.23
N GLY A 72 -0.40 -5.67 -29.75
CA GLY A 72 -0.23 -4.69 -30.83
C GLY A 72 -0.24 -3.22 -30.39
N LYS A 73 -0.50 -2.93 -29.11
CA LYS A 73 -0.36 -1.58 -28.52
C LYS A 73 1.04 -1.40 -27.91
N PRO A 74 1.49 -0.16 -27.65
CA PRO A 74 2.74 0.11 -26.96
C PRO A 74 2.91 -0.73 -25.69
N SER A 75 4.06 -1.40 -25.58
CA SER A 75 4.45 -2.14 -24.39
C SER A 75 5.15 -1.21 -23.41
N LEU A 76 4.56 -0.97 -22.24
CA LEU A 76 5.07 -0.03 -21.24
C LEU A 76 5.50 -0.77 -19.96
N PRO A 77 6.57 -0.31 -19.29
CA PRO A 77 6.99 -0.89 -18.02
C PRO A 77 5.96 -0.61 -16.91
N VAL A 78 5.55 -1.65 -16.21
CA VAL A 78 4.65 -1.60 -15.06
C VAL A 78 5.33 -2.26 -13.87
N HIS A 79 5.36 -1.56 -12.73
CA HIS A 79 5.83 -2.12 -11.46
C HIS A 79 4.66 -2.74 -10.70
N GLY A 80 4.72 -4.05 -10.46
CA GLY A 80 3.72 -4.76 -9.66
C GLY A 80 4.20 -4.93 -8.22
N THR A 81 3.40 -4.51 -7.25
CA THR A 81 3.68 -4.71 -5.83
C THR A 81 2.67 -5.66 -5.17
N LYS A 82 3.12 -6.38 -4.14
CA LYS A 82 2.27 -7.25 -3.31
C LYS A 82 2.23 -6.68 -1.90
N ILE A 83 1.03 -6.30 -1.47
CA ILE A 83 0.78 -5.73 -0.15
C ILE A 83 0.13 -6.78 0.74
N LEU A 84 0.74 -7.04 1.90
CA LEU A 84 0.17 -7.94 2.90
C LEU A 84 -0.91 -7.22 3.69
N LEU A 85 -2.11 -7.79 3.72
CA LEU A 85 -3.23 -7.27 4.49
C LEU A 85 -3.25 -7.87 5.89
N PRO A 86 -3.67 -7.11 6.91
CA PRO A 86 -3.98 -7.65 8.22
C PRO A 86 -5.05 -8.75 8.11
N TYR A 87 -4.92 -9.76 8.97
CA TYR A 87 -5.82 -10.91 8.97
C TYR A 87 -7.29 -10.48 9.16
N GLY A 88 -8.17 -11.01 8.30
CA GLY A 88 -9.61 -10.73 8.36
C GLY A 88 -10.02 -9.31 7.97
N LYS A 89 -9.14 -8.56 7.27
CA LYS A 89 -9.44 -7.21 6.77
C LYS A 89 -9.51 -7.18 5.25
N GLU A 90 -10.35 -6.30 4.74
CA GLU A 90 -10.53 -6.03 3.31
C GLU A 90 -10.10 -4.59 3.00
N ILE A 91 -9.66 -4.37 1.75
CA ILE A 91 -9.33 -3.04 1.25
C ILE A 91 -10.64 -2.34 0.85
N LYS A 92 -10.91 -1.18 1.46
CA LYS A 92 -12.04 -0.33 1.08
C LYS A 92 -11.72 0.58 -0.09
N ASN A 93 -10.50 1.13 -0.12
CA ASN A 93 -10.06 2.08 -1.13
C ASN A 93 -8.55 1.99 -1.35
N ILE A 94 -8.10 2.35 -2.56
CA ILE A 94 -6.69 2.51 -2.91
C ILE A 94 -6.55 3.90 -3.53
N ASP A 95 -5.89 4.80 -2.82
CA ASP A 95 -5.57 6.14 -3.29
C ASP A 95 -4.13 6.18 -3.82
N ILE A 96 -3.96 6.65 -5.05
CA ILE A 96 -2.65 6.73 -5.71
C ILE A 96 -2.31 8.21 -5.91
N TYR A 97 -1.14 8.60 -5.41
CA TYR A 97 -0.60 9.95 -5.56
C TYR A 97 0.74 9.86 -6.28
N GLY A 98 0.98 10.75 -7.23
CA GLY A 98 2.22 10.80 -7.98
C GLY A 98 2.29 12.01 -8.90
N GLU A 99 3.50 12.38 -9.27
CA GLU A 99 3.76 13.45 -10.23
C GLU A 99 3.92 12.86 -11.63
N SER A 100 3.29 13.48 -12.63
CA SER A 100 3.58 13.18 -14.03
C SER A 100 4.80 13.96 -14.45
N ILE A 101 5.84 13.25 -14.88
CA ILE A 101 7.10 13.85 -15.33
C ILE A 101 7.20 13.63 -16.85
N GLU A 102 7.42 14.71 -17.59
CA GLU A 102 7.75 14.61 -19.00
C GLU A 102 9.23 14.25 -19.14
N LEU A 103 9.51 13.16 -19.83
CA LEU A 103 10.87 12.64 -20.02
C LEU A 103 11.29 12.83 -21.48
N ASN A 104 12.40 13.52 -21.69
CA ASN A 104 13.10 13.55 -22.97
C ASN A 104 14.39 12.74 -22.85
N ILE A 105 14.37 11.51 -23.38
CA ILE A 105 15.45 10.55 -23.20
C ILE A 105 16.23 10.43 -24.51
N ARG A 106 17.48 10.94 -24.47
CA ARG A 106 18.54 10.67 -25.48
C ARG A 106 18.15 10.97 -26.93
N ASP A 107 17.40 12.04 -27.17
CA ASP A 107 17.03 12.51 -28.52
C ASP A 107 16.28 11.47 -29.38
N ILE A 108 15.64 10.48 -28.75
CA ILE A 108 14.85 9.48 -29.48
C ILE A 108 13.49 10.08 -29.84
N ASP A 109 13.24 10.30 -31.13
CA ASP A 109 11.91 10.70 -31.61
C ASP A 109 10.97 9.48 -31.69
N LEU A 110 10.00 9.43 -30.78
CA LEU A 110 8.97 8.39 -30.75
C LEU A 110 8.01 8.45 -31.95
N LYS A 111 8.01 9.53 -32.73
CA LYS A 111 7.29 9.61 -34.01
C LYS A 111 8.00 8.82 -35.11
N GLU A 112 9.33 8.79 -35.08
CA GLU A 112 10.14 8.00 -36.03
C GLU A 112 10.30 6.54 -35.57
N LYS A 113 10.51 6.34 -34.26
CA LYS A 113 10.71 5.02 -33.63
C LYS A 113 9.68 4.81 -32.51
N PRO A 114 8.46 4.39 -32.85
CA PRO A 114 7.40 4.19 -31.87
C PRO A 114 7.77 3.10 -30.87
N ILE A 115 7.04 3.07 -29.76
CA ILE A 115 7.27 2.07 -28.71
C ILE A 115 6.96 0.67 -29.23
N PHE A 116 7.82 -0.28 -28.88
CA PHE A 116 7.70 -1.68 -29.28
C PHE A 116 6.32 -2.23 -28.86
N PRO A 117 5.56 -2.85 -29.79
CA PRO A 117 4.23 -3.34 -29.47
C PRO A 117 4.27 -4.56 -28.55
N TYR A 118 3.33 -4.67 -27.62
CA TYR A 118 3.20 -5.83 -26.76
C TYR A 118 2.82 -7.07 -27.58
N GLN A 119 3.47 -8.19 -27.26
CA GLN A 119 3.26 -9.48 -27.91
C GLN A 119 2.91 -10.54 -26.86
N PRO A 120 2.04 -11.52 -27.18
CA PRO A 120 1.76 -12.61 -26.28
C PRO A 120 3.03 -13.43 -26.02
N PRO A 121 3.13 -14.09 -24.84
CA PRO A 121 4.26 -14.96 -24.55
C PRO A 121 4.33 -16.09 -25.59
N VAL A 122 5.55 -16.43 -26.00
CA VAL A 122 5.78 -17.58 -26.88
C VAL A 122 5.42 -18.85 -26.11
N PRO A 123 4.56 -19.73 -26.65
CA PRO A 123 4.25 -21.00 -26.00
C PRO A 123 5.54 -21.80 -25.80
N ILE A 124 5.76 -22.32 -24.59
CA ILE A 124 6.77 -23.33 -24.34
C ILE A 124 6.10 -24.67 -24.69
N GLY A 125 6.59 -25.32 -25.74
CA GLY A 125 6.13 -26.64 -26.18
C GLY A 125 6.61 -27.77 -25.28
#